data_AF-A0A819JFN6-F1
#
_entry.id   AF-A0A819JFN6-F1
#
_cell.length_a   1.000
_cell.length_b   1.000
_cell.length_c   1.000
_cell.angle_alpha   90.00
_cell.angle_beta   90.00
_cell.angle_gamma   90.00
#
_symmetry.space_group_name_H-M   'P 1'
#
loop_
_entity.id
_entity.type
_entity.pdbx_description
1 polymer ?
#
loop_
_entity_poly.entity_id
_entity_poly.type
_entity_poly.pdbx_seq_one_letter_code
_entity_poly.pdbx_strand_id
1 'polypeptide(L)'
;MGLLPAYLDKIEELSKSEQDTPRQVYVFLSFYPSFELFKQLRILYFHFTGEGIDREIVERALNSILQTTIDTLSIKEMNTDNRSSLGNVIVDFFRLKSLKRFSLMTNIIFINWSDLANVSSNIEHLTISGVHFRFQHLQYIFHCAPPS
;
A
#
# COMPACT_ATOMS: atom_id res chain seq x y z
N MET A 1 8.06 -22.80 -19.04
CA MET A 1 7.45 -21.72 -18.23
C MET A 1 5.99 -21.48 -18.65
N GLY A 2 5.09 -22.46 -18.49
CA GLY A 2 3.74 -22.40 -19.09
C GLY A 2 2.55 -22.45 -18.12
N LEU A 3 2.79 -22.51 -16.81
CA LEU A 3 1.74 -22.71 -15.81
C LEU A 3 1.60 -21.56 -14.80
N LEU A 4 2.66 -20.77 -14.59
CA LEU A 4 2.68 -19.69 -13.60
C LEU A 4 1.60 -18.63 -13.84
N PRO A 5 1.38 -18.11 -15.07
CA PRO A 5 0.38 -17.06 -15.30
C PRO A 5 -1.05 -17.49 -14.98
N ALA A 6 -1.39 -18.76 -15.25
CA ALA A 6 -2.74 -19.29 -15.04
C ALA A 6 -3.13 -19.43 -13.56
N TYR A 7 -2.15 -19.52 -12.66
CA TYR A 7 -2.40 -19.56 -11.21
C TYR A 7 -2.45 -18.18 -10.58
N LEU A 8 -1.69 -17.20 -11.11
CA LEU A 8 -1.73 -15.82 -10.61
C LEU A 8 -3.12 -15.18 -10.80
N ASP A 9 -3.78 -15.50 -11.92
CA ASP A 9 -5.15 -15.07 -12.21
C ASP A 9 -6.19 -15.67 -11.23
N LYS A 10 -5.83 -16.60 -10.34
CA LYS A 10 -6.74 -17.17 -9.33
C LYS A 10 -6.52 -16.61 -7.93
N ILE A 11 -5.53 -15.75 -7.75
CA ILE A 11 -5.19 -15.19 -6.44
C ILE A 11 -6.06 -13.95 -6.21
N GLU A 12 -7.03 -14.08 -5.32
CA GLU A 12 -7.92 -12.98 -4.91
C GLU A 12 -7.39 -12.22 -3.67
N GLU A 13 -6.64 -12.94 -2.83
CA GLU A 13 -6.03 -12.42 -1.61
C GLU A 13 -4.55 -12.79 -1.56
N LEU A 14 -3.73 -11.80 -1.23
CA LEU A 14 -2.31 -11.98 -1.03
C LEU A 14 -1.88 -11.30 0.27
N SER A 15 -1.21 -12.07 1.13
CA SER A 15 -0.58 -11.57 2.35
C SER A 15 0.90 -11.92 2.35
N LYS A 16 1.75 -10.91 2.56
CA LYS A 16 3.20 -11.06 2.73
C LYS A 16 3.67 -10.25 3.92
N SER A 17 4.42 -10.89 4.81
CA SER A 17 4.86 -10.30 6.07
C SER A 17 6.28 -10.67 6.43
N GLU A 18 7.15 -9.70 6.67
CA GLU A 18 8.52 -9.92 7.15
C GLU A 18 8.60 -10.39 8.62
N GLN A 19 7.48 -10.52 9.34
CA GLN A 19 7.48 -10.94 10.75
C GLN A 19 7.97 -12.37 10.97
N ASP A 20 7.51 -13.29 10.14
CA ASP A 20 7.73 -14.72 10.35
C ASP A 20 8.91 -15.25 9.52
N THR A 21 9.23 -14.57 8.41
CA THR A 21 10.32 -14.99 7.51
C THR A 21 10.99 -13.75 6.91
N PRO A 22 12.18 -13.39 7.41
CA PRO A 22 12.94 -12.26 6.89
C PRO A 22 13.27 -12.39 5.40
N ARG A 23 13.25 -11.25 4.70
CA ARG A 23 13.42 -11.03 3.25
C ARG A 23 12.35 -11.68 2.37
N GLN A 24 11.29 -12.27 2.91
CA GLN A 24 10.29 -12.94 2.06
C GLN A 24 9.57 -11.97 1.12
N VAL A 25 9.37 -10.72 1.56
CA VAL A 25 8.76 -9.67 0.75
C VAL A 25 9.69 -9.28 -0.38
N TYR A 26 10.98 -9.08 -0.07
CA TYR A 26 11.98 -8.78 -1.10
C TYR A 26 12.08 -9.89 -2.15
N VAL A 27 12.17 -11.15 -1.71
CA VAL A 27 12.22 -12.29 -2.61
C VAL A 27 10.96 -12.34 -3.47
N PHE A 28 9.79 -12.18 -2.88
CA PHE A 28 8.53 -12.14 -3.61
C PHE A 28 8.52 -11.04 -4.68
N LEU A 29 8.86 -9.79 -4.32
CA LEU A 29 8.86 -8.68 -5.27
C LEU A 29 9.95 -8.79 -6.34
N SER A 30 11.03 -9.52 -6.07
CA SER A 30 12.06 -9.80 -7.08
C SER A 30 11.54 -10.70 -8.20
N PHE A 31 10.58 -11.60 -7.90
CA PHE A 31 9.89 -12.40 -8.90
C PHE A 31 8.65 -11.72 -9.48
N TYR A 32 7.95 -10.93 -8.65
CA TYR A 32 6.69 -10.26 -8.98
C TYR A 32 6.77 -8.77 -8.64
N PRO A 33 7.48 -7.95 -9.43
CA PRO A 33 7.67 -6.53 -9.17
C PRO A 33 6.43 -5.68 -9.53
N SER A 34 5.34 -6.32 -9.98
CA SER A 34 4.08 -5.68 -10.35
C SER A 34 2.90 -6.59 -9.98
N PHE A 35 1.85 -5.99 -9.43
CA PHE A 35 0.60 -6.65 -9.08
C PHE A 35 -0.40 -6.71 -10.26
N GLU A 36 -0.09 -6.09 -11.40
CA GLU A 36 -0.93 -6.17 -12.61
C GLU A 36 -1.10 -7.61 -13.14
N LEU A 37 -0.16 -8.50 -12.77
CA LEU A 37 -0.21 -9.91 -13.10
C LEU A 37 -1.30 -10.69 -12.32
N PHE A 38 -1.84 -10.11 -11.25
CA PHE A 38 -2.82 -10.73 -10.37
C PHE A 38 -4.21 -10.13 -10.65
N LYS A 39 -4.81 -10.49 -11.79
CA LYS A 39 -6.05 -9.84 -12.28
C LYS A 39 -7.24 -9.91 -11.33
N GLN A 40 -7.30 -10.97 -10.52
CA GLN A 40 -8.37 -11.17 -9.54
C GLN A 40 -8.03 -10.66 -8.14
N LEU A 41 -6.85 -10.09 -7.93
CA LEU A 41 -6.43 -9.58 -6.62
C LEU A 41 -7.39 -8.46 -6.18
N ARG A 42 -8.02 -8.66 -5.03
CA ARG A 42 -8.92 -7.69 -4.37
C ARG A 42 -8.40 -7.29 -3.00
N ILE A 43 -7.60 -8.15 -2.37
CA ILE A 43 -7.12 -7.96 -1.00
C ILE A 43 -5.60 -8.13 -0.95
N LEU A 44 -4.91 -7.08 -0.50
CA LEU A 44 -3.45 -7.08 -0.37
C LEU A 44 -3.04 -6.63 1.03
N TYR A 45 -2.33 -7.52 1.73
CA TYR A 45 -1.65 -7.23 3.00
C TYR A 45 -0.15 -7.29 2.80
N PHE A 46 0.52 -6.19 3.10
CA PHE A 46 1.94 -6.05 2.87
C PHE A 46 2.62 -5.49 4.11
N HIS A 47 3.40 -6.33 4.79
CA HIS A 47 4.17 -5.94 5.95
C HIS A 47 5.65 -6.18 5.69
N PHE A 48 6.43 -5.10 5.67
CA PHE A 48 7.87 -5.17 5.47
C PHE A 48 8.63 -4.33 6.48
N THR A 49 9.84 -4.78 6.82
CA THR A 49 10.73 -4.12 7.79
C THR A 49 11.70 -3.15 7.13
N GLY A 50 11.61 -2.95 5.81
CA GLY A 50 12.45 -2.04 5.04
C GLY A 50 13.95 -2.38 4.97
N GLU A 51 14.46 -3.27 5.81
CA GLU A 51 15.86 -3.72 5.80
C GLU A 51 16.18 -4.60 4.59
N GLY A 52 17.16 -4.17 3.79
CA GLY A 52 17.69 -4.96 2.67
C GLY A 52 16.73 -5.10 1.47
N ILE A 53 15.63 -4.34 1.44
CA ILE A 53 14.71 -4.29 0.31
C ILE A 53 15.09 -3.13 -0.60
N ASP A 54 15.26 -3.41 -1.89
CA ASP A 54 15.42 -2.39 -2.90
C ASP A 54 14.14 -1.52 -2.97
N ARG A 55 14.31 -0.21 -2.69
CA ARG A 55 13.20 0.75 -2.64
C ARG A 55 12.55 0.96 -3.99
N GLU A 56 13.32 0.88 -5.08
CA GLU A 56 12.74 1.02 -6.42
C GLU A 56 11.81 -0.15 -6.74
N ILE A 57 12.13 -1.34 -6.25
CA ILE A 57 11.26 -2.52 -6.38
C ILE A 57 9.97 -2.32 -5.58
N VAL A 58 10.05 -1.82 -4.34
CA VAL A 58 8.87 -1.54 -3.52
C VAL A 58 8.00 -0.46 -4.15
N GLU A 59 8.60 0.65 -4.56
CA GLU A 59 7.88 1.76 -5.19
C GLU A 59 7.20 1.32 -6.49
N ARG A 60 7.88 0.54 -7.34
CA ARG A 60 7.28 -0.02 -8.55
C ARG A 60 6.11 -0.95 -8.24
N ALA A 61 6.26 -1.83 -7.25
CA ALA A 61 5.21 -2.72 -6.83
C ALA A 61 4.00 -1.94 -6.27
N LEU A 62 4.22 -0.96 -5.40
CA LEU A 62 3.15 -0.12 -4.86
C LEU A 62 2.47 0.72 -5.96
N ASN A 63 3.21 1.27 -6.91
CA ASN A 63 2.62 1.98 -8.06
C ASN A 63 1.76 1.08 -8.94
N SER A 64 2.13 -0.19 -9.12
CA SER A 64 1.32 -1.14 -9.91
C SER A 64 -0.04 -1.46 -9.28
N ILE A 65 -0.20 -1.26 -7.95
CA ILE A 65 -1.51 -1.37 -7.27
C ILE A 65 -2.48 -0.34 -7.84
N LEU A 66 -2.00 0.83 -8.30
CA LEU A 66 -2.85 1.87 -8.87
C LEU A 66 -3.56 1.44 -10.16
N GLN A 67 -3.03 0.41 -10.83
CA GLN A 67 -3.62 -0.20 -12.02
C GLN A 67 -4.43 -1.47 -11.71
N THR A 68 -4.54 -1.85 -10.43
CA THR A 68 -5.24 -3.06 -9.98
C THR A 68 -6.55 -2.66 -9.31
N THR A 69 -7.62 -3.43 -9.53
CA THR A 69 -8.89 -3.25 -8.80
C THR A 69 -8.75 -3.87 -7.40
N ILE A 70 -8.16 -3.13 -6.46
CA ILE A 70 -8.04 -3.55 -5.06
C ILE A 70 -9.13 -2.90 -4.22
N ASP A 71 -9.79 -3.72 -3.39
CA ASP A 71 -10.85 -3.31 -2.47
C ASP A 71 -10.30 -3.08 -1.05
N THR A 72 -9.30 -3.89 -0.65
CA THR A 72 -8.65 -3.81 0.65
C THR A 72 -7.13 -3.78 0.51
N LEU A 73 -6.52 -2.73 1.04
CA LEU A 73 -5.07 -2.54 1.08
C LEU A 73 -4.62 -2.29 2.51
N SER A 74 -3.64 -3.07 2.96
CA SER A 74 -2.95 -2.83 4.23
C SER A 74 -1.46 -2.79 4.00
N ILE A 75 -0.84 -1.67 4.33
CA ILE A 75 0.60 -1.46 4.24
C ILE A 75 1.14 -1.20 5.64
N LYS A 76 2.08 -2.03 6.05
CA LYS A 76 2.85 -1.86 7.27
C LYS A 76 4.33 -1.80 6.94
N GLU A 77 4.96 -0.69 7.26
CA GLU A 77 6.41 -0.49 7.11
C GLU A 77 7.00 -0.21 8.48
N MET A 78 7.85 -1.10 8.97
CA MET A 78 8.50 -0.96 10.28
C MET A 78 10.00 -0.72 10.07
N ASN A 79 10.49 0.48 10.40
CA ASN A 79 11.91 0.81 10.56
C ASN A 79 12.74 0.95 9.26
N THR A 80 13.36 2.13 9.03
CA THR A 80 14.69 2.28 8.38
C THR A 80 15.22 3.68 8.70
N ASP A 81 16.53 3.81 8.90
CA ASP A 81 17.27 5.07 9.14
C ASP A 81 17.18 6.14 8.04
N ASN A 82 16.31 5.93 7.04
CA ASN A 82 16.30 6.73 5.82
C ASN A 82 14.84 7.11 5.48
N ARG A 83 14.50 8.39 5.62
CA ARG A 83 13.15 8.92 5.38
C ARG A 83 12.71 8.57 3.95
N SER A 84 11.63 7.81 3.80
CA SER A 84 11.15 7.37 2.49
C SER A 84 10.17 8.39 1.87
N SER A 85 10.21 8.53 0.54
CA SER A 85 9.37 9.44 -0.24
C SER A 85 8.11 8.76 -0.81
N LEU A 86 7.69 7.61 -0.26
CA LEU A 86 6.51 6.88 -0.72
C LEU A 86 5.18 7.64 -0.50
N GLY A 87 5.22 8.82 0.13
CA GLY A 87 4.06 9.64 0.42
C GLY A 87 3.18 9.95 -0.78
N ASN A 88 3.77 10.15 -1.97
CA ASN A 88 3.01 10.40 -3.18
C ASN A 88 2.15 9.19 -3.57
N VAL A 89 2.73 7.99 -3.57
CA VAL A 89 2.00 6.74 -3.86
C VAL A 89 0.90 6.49 -2.83
N ILE A 90 1.15 6.80 -1.56
CA ILE A 90 0.13 6.71 -0.51
C ILE A 90 -1.04 7.66 -0.79
N VAL A 91 -0.77 8.91 -1.20
CA VAL A 91 -1.83 9.86 -1.59
C VAL A 91 -2.64 9.32 -2.77
N ASP A 92 -1.99 8.67 -3.74
CA ASP A 92 -2.68 8.08 -4.89
C ASP A 92 -3.61 6.93 -4.51
N PHE A 93 -3.32 6.17 -3.44
CA PHE A 93 -4.25 5.15 -2.95
C PHE A 93 -5.59 5.73 -2.48
N PHE A 94 -5.61 6.95 -1.93
CA PHE A 94 -6.87 7.61 -1.59
C PHE A 94 -7.72 7.94 -2.82
N ARG A 95 -7.12 8.04 -4.01
CA ARG A 95 -7.81 8.34 -5.27
C ARG A 95 -8.42 7.08 -5.90
N LEU A 96 -8.05 5.89 -5.45
CA LEU A 96 -8.57 4.63 -5.97
C LEU A 96 -10.05 4.46 -5.63
N LYS A 97 -10.89 4.42 -6.67
CA LYS A 97 -12.35 4.26 -6.53
C LYS A 97 -12.76 2.85 -6.12
N SER A 98 -11.92 1.85 -6.35
CA SER A 98 -12.16 0.48 -5.88
C SER A 98 -11.87 0.33 -4.38
N LEU A 99 -10.96 1.15 -3.83
CA LEU A 99 -10.44 0.97 -2.49
C LEU A 99 -11.47 1.39 -1.43
N LYS A 100 -11.97 0.42 -0.68
CA LYS A 100 -12.94 0.63 0.42
C LYS A 100 -12.29 0.57 1.79
N ARG A 101 -11.23 -0.22 1.93
CA ARG A 101 -10.53 -0.43 3.20
C ARG A 101 -9.06 -0.13 3.02
N PHE A 102 -8.57 0.88 3.72
CA PHE A 102 -7.16 1.25 3.68
C PHE A 102 -6.57 1.30 5.08
N SER A 103 -5.49 0.54 5.28
CA SER A 103 -4.71 0.57 6.51
C SER A 103 -3.27 0.94 6.20
N LEU A 104 -2.77 1.98 6.86
CA LEU A 104 -1.39 2.42 6.76
C LEU A 104 -0.78 2.50 8.16
N MET A 105 0.26 1.72 8.39
CA MET A 105 1.04 1.73 9.62
C MET A 105 2.53 1.89 9.30
N THR A 106 3.09 3.06 9.52
CA THR A 106 4.50 3.35 9.21
C THR A 106 5.02 4.41 10.16
N ASN A 107 6.30 4.40 10.50
CA ASN A 107 6.95 5.42 11.32
C ASN A 107 7.82 6.40 10.53
N ILE A 108 7.90 6.27 9.20
CA ILE A 108 8.93 6.96 8.39
C ILE A 108 8.43 7.63 7.10
N ILE A 109 7.20 7.34 6.65
CA ILE A 109 6.67 7.96 5.43
C ILE A 109 6.24 9.40 5.72
N PHE A 110 6.85 10.35 5.02
CA PHE A 110 6.34 11.72 4.95
C PHE A 110 5.22 11.78 3.91
N ILE A 111 4.01 12.15 4.35
CA ILE A 111 2.84 12.31 3.49
C ILE A 111 2.49 13.79 3.46
N ASN A 112 2.39 14.36 2.26
CA ASN A 112 1.86 15.70 2.10
C ASN A 112 0.34 15.67 2.09
N TRP A 113 -0.26 15.71 3.28
CA TRP A 113 -1.72 15.58 3.46
C TRP A 113 -2.53 16.67 2.75
N SER A 114 -1.94 17.83 2.42
CA SER A 114 -2.65 18.85 1.63
C SER A 114 -3.01 18.39 0.23
N ASP A 115 -2.33 17.37 -0.30
CA ASP A 115 -2.58 16.82 -1.64
C ASP A 115 -3.89 16.01 -1.71
N LEU A 116 -4.52 15.81 -0.55
CA LEU A 116 -5.86 15.23 -0.41
C LEU A 116 -6.98 16.28 -0.42
N ALA A 117 -6.69 17.59 -0.48
CA ALA A 117 -7.70 18.65 -0.36
C ALA A 117 -8.88 18.55 -1.35
N ASN A 118 -8.67 17.94 -2.52
CA ASN A 118 -9.69 17.73 -3.55
C ASN A 118 -9.84 16.24 -3.93
N VAL A 119 -9.41 15.33 -3.06
CA VAL A 119 -9.50 13.89 -3.32
C VAL A 119 -10.84 13.35 -2.86
N SER A 120 -11.68 13.00 -3.81
CA SER A 120 -12.85 12.15 -3.56
C SER A 120 -12.38 10.69 -3.46
N SER A 121 -12.66 10.06 -2.33
CA SER A 121 -12.33 8.66 -2.06
C SER A 121 -13.59 7.84 -1.77
N ASN A 122 -13.50 6.52 -1.95
CA ASN A 122 -14.54 5.57 -1.60
C ASN A 122 -14.17 4.76 -0.34
N ILE A 123 -13.16 5.21 0.41
CA ILE A 123 -12.70 4.54 1.63
C ILE A 123 -13.79 4.63 2.71
N GLU A 124 -14.32 3.47 3.08
CA GLU A 124 -15.30 3.28 4.14
C GLU A 124 -14.60 3.03 5.49
N HIS A 125 -13.43 2.39 5.47
CA HIS A 125 -12.64 2.09 6.67
C HIS A 125 -11.19 2.52 6.48
N LEU A 126 -10.75 3.47 7.31
CA LEU A 126 -9.41 4.01 7.29
C LEU A 126 -8.71 3.78 8.63
N THR A 127 -7.57 3.09 8.61
CA THR A 127 -6.68 2.99 9.76
C THR A 127 -5.35 3.66 9.41
N ILE A 128 -4.95 4.65 10.19
CA ILE A 128 -3.69 5.36 10.01
C ILE A 128 -2.96 5.37 11.35
N SER A 129 -1.74 4.82 11.38
CA SER A 129 -0.92 4.73 12.59
C SER A 129 0.57 4.98 12.30
N GLY A 130 1.27 5.56 13.27
CA GLY A 130 2.71 5.85 13.21
C GLY A 130 3.13 6.99 12.28
N VAL A 131 2.25 7.45 11.39
CA VAL A 131 2.55 8.53 10.44
C VAL A 131 2.69 9.89 11.13
N HIS A 132 3.51 10.76 10.57
CA HIS A 132 3.61 12.13 11.05
C HIS A 132 2.53 12.99 10.39
N PHE A 133 1.53 13.43 11.16
CA PHE A 133 0.61 14.49 10.76
C PHE A 133 0.33 15.45 11.91
N ARG A 134 0.00 16.69 11.56
CA ARG A 134 -0.47 17.71 12.50
C ARG A 134 -1.99 17.63 12.59
N PHE A 135 -2.56 18.09 13.70
CA PHE A 135 -4.01 18.14 13.90
C PHE A 135 -4.75 18.81 12.72
N GLN A 136 -4.17 19.87 12.15
CA GLN A 136 -4.72 20.57 10.97
C GLN A 136 -4.85 19.70 9.71
N HIS A 137 -4.17 18.54 9.63
CA HIS A 137 -4.26 17.62 8.49
C HIS A 137 -5.44 16.65 8.61
N LEU A 138 -6.04 16.53 9.80
CA LEU A 138 -7.20 15.66 10.02
C LEU A 138 -8.37 16.03 9.12
N GLN A 139 -8.54 17.32 8.79
CA GLN A 139 -9.59 17.76 7.86
C GLN A 139 -9.48 17.08 6.48
N TYR A 140 -8.26 16.87 5.99
CA TYR A 140 -8.03 16.21 4.71
C TYR A 140 -8.32 14.71 4.80
N ILE A 141 -7.94 14.08 5.92
CA ILE A 141 -8.20 12.67 6.19
C ILE A 141 -9.71 12.40 6.31
N PHE A 142 -10.43 13.21 7.08
CA PHE A 142 -11.88 13.07 7.26
C PHE A 142 -12.67 13.41 5.99
N HIS A 143 -12.14 14.25 5.11
CA HIS A 143 -12.74 14.47 3.80
C HIS A 143 -12.70 13.19 2.94
N CYS A 144 -11.59 12.44 2.99
CA CYS A 144 -11.44 11.21 2.20
C CYS A 144 -12.11 9.99 2.85
N ALA A 145 -12.22 9.93 4.17
CA ALA A 145 -12.91 8.84 4.87
C ALA A 145 -13.79 9.43 5.99
N PRO A 146 -15.00 9.91 5.64
CA PRO A 146 -15.88 10.51 6.63
C PRO A 146 -16.30 9.47 7.68
N PRO A 147 -16.41 9.87 8.97
CA PRO A 147 -16.89 8.98 10.01
C PRO A 147 -18.33 8.52 9.71
N SER A 148 -18.58 7.23 9.92
CA SER A 148 -19.90 6.60 9.77
C SER A 148 -20.85 6.98 10.91
#